data_AF-A0A527XVT1-F1
#
_entry.id   AF-A0A527XVT1-F1
#
_cell.length_a   1.000
_cell.length_b   1.000
_cell.length_c   1.000
_cell.angle_alpha   90.00
_cell.angle_beta   90.00
_cell.angle_gamma   90.00
#
_symmetry.space_group_name_H-M   'P 1'
#
loop_
_entity.id
_entity.type
_entity.pdbx_description
1 polymer ?
#
loop_
_entity_poly.entity_id
_entity_poly.type
_entity_poly.pdbx_seq_one_letter_code
_entity_poly.pdbx_strand_id
1 'polypeptide(L)' 'MSAAPSPEPSRDCPLCPRLHDFIAGWREREPSWFNAPVPT' A
#
# COMPACT_ATOMS: atom_id res chain seq x y z
N MET A 1 -11.52 -12.55 5.64
CA MET A 1 -12.04 -11.69 6.72
C MET A 1 -11.99 -10.26 6.21
N SER A 2 -13.13 -9.65 5.86
CA SER A 2 -13.15 -8.22 5.56
C SER A 2 -13.08 -7.45 6.88
N ALA A 3 -12.00 -6.70 7.08
CA ALA A 3 -11.92 -5.74 8.18
C ALA A 3 -13.02 -4.68 7.98
N ALA A 4 -13.73 -4.34 9.06
CA ALA A 4 -14.57 -3.15 9.09
C ALA A 4 -13.74 -1.92 8.65
N PRO A 5 -14.34 -0.90 8.01
CA PRO A 5 -13.59 0.28 7.59
C PRO A 5 -13.02 0.95 8.84
N SER A 6 -11.69 0.84 9.01
CA SER A 6 -10.93 1.74 9.87
C SER A 6 -11.22 3.17 9.41
N PRO A 7 -11.25 4.18 10.29
CA PRO A 7 -11.34 5.58 9.86
C PRO A 7 -10.17 6.00 8.94
N GLU A 8 -9.12 5.19 8.88
CA GLU A 8 -7.99 5.39 7.99
C GLU A 8 -8.25 4.86 6.56
N PRO A 9 -7.73 5.55 5.54
CA PRO A 9 -7.82 5.09 4.16
C PRO A 9 -7.06 3.77 3.96
N SER A 10 -7.44 3.03 2.91
CA SER A 10 -6.70 1.82 2.50
C SER A 10 -5.22 2.12 2.29
N ARG A 11 -4.36 1.13 2.55
CA ARG A 11 -2.90 1.22 2.33
C ARG A 11 -2.56 1.51 0.87
N ASP A 12 -3.46 1.17 -0.05
CA ASP A 12 -3.36 1.45 -1.48
C ASP A 12 -4.50 2.40 -1.93
N CYS A 13 -4.64 3.54 -1.24
CA CYS A 13 -5.72 4.50 -1.51
C CYS A 13 -5.56 5.17 -2.90
N PRO A 14 -6.54 5.06 -3.82
CA PRO A 14 -6.46 5.64 -5.16
C PRO A 14 -6.54 7.17 -5.19
N LEU A 15 -6.93 7.80 -4.08
CA LEU A 15 -7.03 9.26 -3.97
C LEU A 15 -5.71 9.91 -3.53
N CYS A 16 -4.68 9.12 -3.22
CA CYS A 16 -3.41 9.60 -2.66
C CYS A 16 -2.28 9.55 -3.71
N PRO A 17 -2.15 10.54 -4.61
CA PRO A 17 -1.15 10.50 -5.68
C PRO A 17 0.29 10.37 -5.17
N ARG A 18 0.62 11.04 -4.05
CA ARG A 18 1.94 10.92 -3.40
C ARG A 18 2.29 9.49 -2.96
N LEU A 19 1.29 8.73 -2.52
CA LEU A 19 1.48 7.33 -2.12
C LEU A 19 1.75 6.45 -3.35
N HIS A 20 1.04 6.71 -4.45
CA HIS A 20 1.28 5.99 -5.70
C HIS A 20 2.68 6.22 -6.26
N ASP A 21 3.16 7.47 -6.29
CA ASP A 21 4.51 7.79 -6.75
C ASP A 21 5.57 7.11 -5.89
N PHE A 22 5.36 7.08 -4.57
CA PHE A 22 6.23 6.36 -3.64
C PHE A 22 6.26 4.86 -3.93
N ILE A 23 5.09 4.20 -4.00
CA ILE A 23 4.97 2.76 -4.27
C ILE A 23 5.60 2.42 -5.63
N ALA A 24 5.34 3.21 -6.67
CA ALA A 24 5.89 2.98 -8.01
C ALA A 24 7.42 2.97 -7.98
N GLY A 25 8.04 3.98 -7.37
CA GLY A 25 9.50 4.00 -7.24
C GLY A 25 10.05 2.87 -6.37
N TRP A 26 9.34 2.47 -5.32
CA TRP A 26 9.81 1.39 -4.43
C TRP A 26 9.69 0.00 -5.04
N ARG A 27 8.70 -0.23 -5.90
CA ARG A 27 8.60 -1.49 -6.66
C ARG A 27 9.82 -1.75 -7.53
N GLU A 28 10.45 -0.70 -8.06
CA GLU A 28 11.68 -0.81 -8.84
C GLU A 28 12.91 -1.05 -7.96
N ARG A 29 12.98 -0.34 -6.82
CA ARG A 29 14.14 -0.41 -5.90
C ARG A 29 14.19 -1.70 -5.10
N GLU A 30 13.04 -2.15 -4.61
CA GLU A 30 12.91 -3.27 -3.68
C GLU A 30 11.73 -4.17 -4.11
N PRO A 31 11.91 -5.05 -5.10
CA PRO A 31 10.83 -5.87 -5.64
C PRO A 31 10.20 -6.84 -4.64
N SER A 32 10.91 -7.14 -3.54
CA SER A 32 10.42 -8.00 -2.45
C SER A 32 9.80 -7.21 -1.29
N TRP A 33 9.75 -5.88 -1.36
CA TRP A 33 9.10 -5.04 -0.37
C TRP A 33 7.59 -4.95 -0.61
N PHE A 34 6.82 -4.91 0.48
CA PHE A 34 5.37 -4.82 0.44
C PHE A 34 4.86 -3.64 1.28
N ASN A 35 3.90 -2.89 0.74
CA ASN A 35 3.24 -1.74 1.38
C ASN A 35 2.27 -2.15 2.52
N ALA A 36 2.22 -3.45 2.84
CA ALA A 36 1.46 -4.05 3.92
C ALA A 36 2.09 -5.39 4.34
N PRO A 37 1.77 -5.91 5.54
CA PRO A 37 2.10 -7.28 5.91
C PRO A 37 1.61 -8.28 4.85
N VAL A 38 2.50 -9.16 4.42
CA VAL A 38 2.15 -10.29 3.57
C VAL A 38 1.76 -11.46 4.48
N PRO A 39 0.55 -12.05 4.31
CA PRO A 39 0.18 -13.27 5.02
C PRO A 39 1.12 -14.42 4.65
N THR A 40 1.55 -15.21 5.65
CA THR A 40 2.32 -16.46 5.46
C THR A 40 1.42 -17.63 5.13
#